data_AF-A0A7Z7NPK1-F1
#
_entry.id   AF-A0A7Z7NPK1-F1
#
_cell.length_a   1.000
_cell.length_b   1.000
_cell.length_c   1.000
_cell.angle_alpha   90.00
_cell.angle_beta   90.00
_cell.angle_gamma   90.00
#
_symmetry.space_group_name_H-M   'P 1'
#
loop_
_entity.id
_entity.type
_entity.pdbx_description
1 polymer ?
#
loop_
_entity_poly.entity_id
_entity_poly.type
_entity_poly.pdbx_seq_one_letter_code
_entity_poly.pdbx_strand_id
1 'polypeptide(L)'
;MPATLPLPTLRLSLRLAPADLFGAMEWVLANARRTGLAPQQVTFDAAPQAVMHATLTADDASLLWLFLRRLDNGIDVELLVADVEDPDDDTVAEPAPRAATCRDRATEPMLTA
;
A
#
# COMPACT_ATOMS: atom_id res chain seq x y z
N MET A 1 26.46 17.55 10.74
CA MET A 1 25.09 17.62 10.19
C MET A 1 24.33 16.47 10.81
N PRO A 2 23.29 16.68 11.62
CA PRO A 2 22.46 15.56 12.04
C PRO A 2 21.85 14.94 10.78
N ALA A 3 21.94 13.62 10.63
CA ALA A 3 21.23 12.92 9.58
C ALA A 3 19.74 13.10 9.88
N THR A 4 18.99 13.73 8.96
CA THR A 4 17.54 13.72 9.03
C THR A 4 17.11 12.27 8.84
N LEU A 5 16.55 11.65 9.87
CA LEU A 5 15.96 10.33 9.74
C LEU A 5 14.85 10.40 8.67
N PRO A 6 14.74 9.40 7.80
CA PRO A 6 13.65 9.35 6.84
C PRO A 6 12.31 9.40 7.58
N LEU A 7 11.31 10.06 7.01
CA LEU A 7 9.96 10.12 7.60
C LEU A 7 9.17 8.86 7.22
N PRO A 8 8.28 8.38 8.11
CA PRO A 8 7.25 7.40 7.76
C PRO A 8 6.54 7.80 6.46
N THR A 9 6.45 6.86 5.52
CA THR A 9 5.94 7.10 4.17
C THR A 9 4.85 6.08 3.82
N LEU A 10 3.77 6.54 3.19
CA LEU A 10 2.71 5.71 2.64
C LEU A 10 2.67 5.86 1.12
N ARG A 11 2.86 4.76 0.40
CA ARG A 11 2.57 4.65 -1.04
C ARG A 11 1.16 4.08 -1.21
N LEU A 12 0.30 4.86 -1.86
CA LEU A 12 -1.14 4.64 -1.93
C LEU A 12 -1.59 4.55 -3.38
N SER A 13 -2.49 3.61 -3.68
CA SER A 13 -3.27 3.60 -4.93
C SER A 13 -4.75 3.42 -4.60
N LEU A 14 -5.58 4.32 -5.13
CA LEU A 14 -7.02 4.37 -4.91
C LEU A 14 -7.76 4.36 -6.23
N ARG A 15 -8.81 3.55 -6.33
CA ARG A 15 -9.82 3.70 -7.37
C ARG A 15 -10.87 4.70 -6.88
N LEU A 16 -11.11 5.73 -7.68
CA LEU A 16 -12.11 6.76 -7.38
C LEU A 16 -13.38 6.51 -8.19
N ALA A 17 -14.55 6.77 -7.62
CA ALA A 17 -15.80 6.64 -8.36
C ALA A 17 -15.85 7.68 -9.50
N PRO A 18 -16.14 7.26 -10.74
CA PRO A 18 -16.13 8.17 -11.88
C PRO A 18 -17.29 9.18 -11.87
N ALA A 19 -18.32 8.96 -11.04
CA ALA A 19 -19.48 9.84 -10.93
C ALA A 19 -19.15 11.21 -10.29
N ASP A 20 -18.19 11.24 -9.36
CA ASP A 20 -17.68 12.47 -8.74
C ASP A 20 -16.18 12.36 -8.44
N LEU A 21 -15.39 12.30 -9.50
CA LEU A 21 -13.95 12.12 -9.40
C LEU A 21 -13.27 13.25 -8.62
N PHE A 22 -13.69 14.50 -8.88
CA PHE A 22 -13.09 15.66 -8.25
C PHE A 22 -13.43 15.72 -6.76
N GLY A 23 -14.69 15.45 -6.39
CA GLY A 23 -15.10 15.37 -5.00
C GLY A 23 -14.40 14.24 -4.25
N ALA A 24 -14.26 13.06 -4.85
CA ALA A 24 -13.52 11.95 -4.25
C ALA A 24 -12.04 12.31 -4.02
N MET A 25 -11.38 12.92 -4.99
CA MET A 25 -9.99 13.37 -4.87
C MET A 25 -9.83 14.46 -3.80
N GLU A 26 -10.72 15.46 -3.77
CA GLU A 26 -10.71 16.53 -2.76
C GLU A 26 -10.91 15.97 -1.36
N TRP A 27 -11.85 15.03 -1.20
CA TRP A 27 -12.09 14.36 0.06
C TRP A 27 -10.85 13.59 0.54
N VAL A 28 -10.17 12.82 -0.32
CA VAL A 28 -8.94 12.09 0.06
C VAL A 28 -7.85 13.05 0.50
N LEU A 29 -7.54 14.08 -0.29
CA LEU A 29 -6.48 15.03 0.01
C LEU A 29 -6.78 15.87 1.25
N ALA A 30 -8.04 16.26 1.45
CA ALA A 30 -8.48 16.96 2.65
C ALA A 30 -8.35 16.07 3.90
N ASN A 31 -8.65 14.76 3.79
CA ASN A 31 -8.47 13.81 4.88
C ASN A 31 -6.99 13.58 5.21
N ALA A 32 -6.12 13.47 4.21
CA ALA A 32 -4.69 13.37 4.42
C ALA A 32 -4.19 14.57 5.23
N ARG A 33 -4.52 15.79 4.78
CA ARG A 33 -4.13 17.03 5.47
C ARG A 33 -4.68 17.11 6.90
N ARG A 34 -5.96 16.77 7.11
CA ARG A 34 -6.58 16.76 8.46
C ARG A 34 -6.00 15.71 9.40
N THR A 35 -5.36 14.68 8.85
CA THR A 35 -4.70 13.62 9.62
C THR A 35 -3.23 13.96 9.90
N GLY A 36 -2.72 15.07 9.35
CA GLY A 36 -1.34 15.51 9.52
C GLY A 36 -0.38 14.94 8.46
N LEU A 37 -0.90 14.36 7.38
CA LEU A 37 -0.07 13.84 6.29
C LEU A 37 0.26 14.94 5.28
N ALA A 38 1.49 14.92 4.77
CA ALA A 38 1.95 15.78 3.70
C ALA A 38 2.05 14.99 2.39
N PRO A 39 1.42 15.45 1.29
CA PRO A 39 1.62 14.83 -0.01
C PRO A 39 3.00 15.19 -0.57
N GLN A 40 3.79 14.18 -0.92
CA GLN A 40 5.04 14.35 -1.65
C GLN A 40 4.81 14.29 -3.15
N GLN A 41 3.99 13.34 -3.60
CA GLN A 41 3.65 13.14 -5.01
C GLN A 41 2.21 12.69 -5.12
N VAL A 42 1.52 13.17 -6.16
CA VAL A 42 0.19 12.74 -6.55
C VAL A 42 0.17 12.60 -8.06
N THR A 43 -0.22 11.42 -8.55
CA THR A 43 -0.45 11.17 -9.98
C THR A 43 -1.84 10.57 -10.18
N PHE A 44 -2.37 10.74 -11.38
CA PHE A 44 -3.74 10.34 -11.67
C PHE A 44 -3.85 9.71 -13.06
N ASP A 45 -4.35 8.48 -13.09
CA ASP A 45 -4.57 7.70 -14.30
C ASP A 45 -6.06 7.71 -14.65
N ALA A 46 -6.43 8.61 -15.54
CA ALA A 46 -7.83 8.93 -15.85
C ALA A 46 -8.60 7.80 -16.56
N ALA A 47 -7.93 6.83 -17.20
CA ALA A 47 -8.57 5.77 -17.95
C ALA A 47 -7.83 4.43 -17.85
N PRO A 48 -8.53 3.29 -17.78
CA PRO A 48 -9.99 3.12 -17.77
C PRO A 48 -10.64 3.14 -16.36
N GLN A 49 -9.87 3.29 -15.28
CA GLN A 49 -10.35 3.04 -13.91
C GLN A 49 -10.25 4.22 -12.95
N ALA A 50 -9.87 5.42 -13.40
CA ALA A 50 -9.76 6.62 -12.57
C ALA A 50 -8.97 6.38 -11.28
N VAL A 51 -7.71 5.97 -11.43
CA VAL A 51 -6.85 5.59 -10.31
C VAL A 51 -6.00 6.79 -9.87
N MET A 52 -6.06 7.11 -8.59
CA MET A 52 -5.16 8.08 -7.98
C MET A 52 -4.03 7.36 -7.25
N HIS A 53 -2.80 7.74 -7.55
CA HIS A 53 -1.63 7.31 -6.80
C HIS A 53 -1.11 8.49 -5.97
N ALA A 54 -0.74 8.21 -4.72
CA ALA A 54 -0.18 9.23 -3.84
C ALA A 54 0.97 8.67 -3.00
N THR A 55 1.99 9.48 -2.81
CA THR A 55 3.03 9.25 -1.81
C THR A 55 2.84 10.29 -0.72
N LEU A 56 2.56 9.84 0.50
CA LEU A 56 2.28 10.69 1.65
C LEU A 56 3.33 10.45 2.74
N THR A 57 3.73 11.49 3.46
CA THR A 57 4.58 11.37 4.65
C THR A 57 3.87 11.87 5.89
N ALA A 58 4.31 11.39 7.05
CA ALA A 58 3.87 11.86 8.35
C ALA A 58 5.06 11.95 9.32
N ASP A 59 4.88 12.71 10.40
CA ASP A 59 5.86 12.78 11.48
C ASP A 59 5.87 11.49 12.34
N ASP A 60 4.79 10.69 12.28
CA ASP A 60 4.60 9.46 13.07
C ASP A 60 3.82 8.42 12.25
N ALA A 61 4.27 7.16 12.29
CA ALA A 61 3.68 6.06 11.52
C ALA A 61 2.22 5.77 11.90
N SER A 62 1.80 6.04 13.14
CA SER A 62 0.41 5.86 13.60
C SER A 62 -0.57 6.74 12.82
N LEU A 63 -0.12 7.90 12.30
CA LEU A 63 -0.95 8.78 11.48
C LEU A 63 -1.23 8.18 10.11
N LEU A 64 -0.29 7.40 9.55
CA LEU A 64 -0.51 6.67 8.29
C LEU A 64 -1.62 5.62 8.47
N TRP A 65 -1.57 4.85 9.56
CA TRP A 65 -2.60 3.87 9.90
C TRP A 65 -3.96 4.52 10.21
N LEU A 66 -3.98 5.67 10.90
CA LEU A 66 -5.19 6.43 11.14
C LEU A 66 -5.82 6.92 9.82
N PHE A 67 -5.00 7.36 8.87
CA PHE A 67 -5.46 7.78 7.56
C PHE A 67 -6.06 6.62 6.77
N LEU A 68 -5.41 5.45 6.74
CA LEU A 68 -5.96 4.25 6.09
C LEU A 68 -7.31 3.84 6.69
N ARG A 69 -7.46 3.86 8.03
CA ARG A 69 -8.74 3.60 8.69
C ARG A 69 -9.82 4.61 8.31
N ARG A 70 -9.46 5.88 8.07
CA ARG A 70 -10.41 6.90 7.59
C ARG A 70 -10.81 6.65 6.14
N LEU A 71 -9.89 6.19 5.29
CA LEU A 71 -10.17 5.82 3.91
C LEU A 71 -11.15 4.64 3.82
N ASP A 72 -11.06 3.65 4.70
CA ASP A 72 -12.03 2.53 4.76
C ASP A 72 -13.47 2.99 5.05
N ASN A 73 -13.64 4.19 5.63
CA ASN A 73 -14.95 4.81 5.86
C ASN A 73 -15.32 5.81 4.76
N GLY A 74 -14.48 5.97 3.74
CA GLY A 74 -14.71 6.85 2.60
C GLY A 74 -15.82 6.33 1.69
N ILE A 75 -16.63 7.25 1.19
CA ILE A 75 -17.59 6.99 0.13
C ILE A 75 -16.89 7.27 -1.20
N ASP A 76 -17.18 6.49 -2.25
CA ASP A 76 -16.67 6.71 -3.60
C ASP A 76 -15.15 6.50 -3.79
N VAL A 77 -14.51 5.83 -2.82
CA VAL A 77 -13.08 5.50 -2.82
C VAL A 77 -12.91 4.02 -2.51
N GLU A 78 -12.08 3.33 -3.28
CA GLU A 78 -11.66 1.95 -3.01
C GLU A 78 -10.14 1.87 -2.92
N LEU A 79 -9.66 1.23 -1.85
CA LEU A 79 -8.24 1.00 -1.62
C LEU A 79 -7.74 -0.16 -2.49
N LEU A 80 -6.81 0.12 -3.41
CA LEU A 80 -6.17 -0.90 -4.24
C LEU A 80 -4.83 -1.34 -3.63
N VAL A 81 -4.04 -0.37 -3.17
CA VAL A 81 -2.70 -0.60 -2.60
C VAL A 81 -2.47 0.38 -1.45
N ALA A 82 -1.96 -0.13 -0.34
CA ALA A 82 -1.35 0.64 0.73
C ALA A 82 -0.05 -0.04 1.14
N ASP A 83 1.05 0.66 0.95
CA ASP A 83 2.38 0.19 1.34
C ASP A 83 2.99 1.22 2.31
N VAL A 84 3.14 0.81 3.56
CA VAL A 84 3.62 1.64 4.67
C VAL A 84 5.08 1.33 4.89
N GLU A 85 5.92 2.34 4.73
CA GLU A 85 7.35 2.31 5.02
C GLU A 85 7.58 3.08 6.31
N ASP A 86 7.86 2.36 7.39
CA ASP A 86 8.16 2.92 8.71
C ASP A 86 9.67 2.76 8.98
N PRO A 87 10.43 3.86 9.09
CA PRO A 87 11.87 3.84 9.29
C PRO A 87 12.30 3.26 10.64
N ASP A 88 11.40 3.22 11.63
CA ASP A 88 11.64 2.67 12.95
C ASP A 88 11.15 1.20 13.08
N ASP A 89 10.58 0.64 12.01
CA ASP A 89 10.14 -0.76 11.97
C ASP A 89 11.32 -1.69 11.70
N ASP A 90 11.97 -2.13 12.79
CA ASP A 90 13.06 -3.11 12.79
C ASP A 90 12.61 -4.55 12.43
N THR A 91 11.42 -4.72 11.83
CA THR A 91 10.92 -6.03 11.40
C THR A 91 11.72 -6.53 10.20
N VAL A 92 12.88 -7.12 10.47
CA VAL A 92 13.62 -7.95 9.52
C VAL A 92 12.64 -8.98 8.97
N ALA A 93 12.29 -8.87 7.69
CA ALA A 93 11.44 -9.81 6.99
C ALA A 93 11.93 -11.23 7.27
N GLU A 94 11.23 -11.95 8.13
CA GLU A 94 11.55 -13.34 8.45
C GLU A 94 11.41 -14.13 7.14
N PRO A 95 12.48 -14.73 6.59
CA PRO A 95 12.38 -15.44 5.33
C PRO A 95 11.44 -16.63 5.54
N ALA A 96 10.36 -16.66 4.76
CA ALA A 96 9.34 -17.71 4.81
C ALA A 96 9.96 -19.11 4.94
N PRO A 97 9.42 -19.98 5.81
CA PRO A 97 9.97 -21.31 6.00
C PRO A 97 9.89 -22.05 4.67
N ARG A 98 11.04 -22.34 4.08
CA ARG A 98 11.12 -23.20 2.88
C ARG A 98 10.50 -24.53 3.25
N ALA A 99 9.34 -24.81 2.65
CA ALA A 99 8.62 -26.05 2.85
C ALA A 99 9.56 -27.24 2.67
N ALA A 100 9.57 -28.11 3.69
CA ALA A 100 10.34 -29.32 3.74
C ALA A 100 10.07 -30.19 2.49
N THR A 101 11.15 -30.80 2.00
CA THR A 101 11.15 -31.78 0.93
C THR A 101 10.23 -32.95 1.26
N CYS A 102 9.10 -33.07 0.55
CA CYS A 102 8.38 -34.33 0.49
C CYS A 102 9.11 -35.24 -0.52
N ARG A 103 9.88 -36.20 0.00
CA ARG A 103 10.34 -37.36 -0.77
C ARG A 103 9.11 -38.19 -1.13
N ASP A 104 8.81 -38.31 -2.42
CA ASP A 104 7.94 -39.38 -2.90
C ASP A 104 8.73 -40.36 -3.77
N ARG A 105 8.58 -41.63 -3.42
CA ARG A 105 9.22 -42.79 -4.02
C ARG A 105 8.11 -43.60 -4.70
N ALA A 106 7.99 -43.51 -6.02
CA ALA A 106 7.40 -44.51 -6.93
C ALA A 106 7.59 -43.93 -8.35
N THR A 107 7.97 -44.63 -9.42
CA THR A 107 7.54 -45.93 -9.91
C THR A 107 8.49 -46.31 -11.05
N GLU A 108 9.02 -47.53 -11.07
CA GLU A 108 9.70 -48.10 -12.24
C GLU A 108 8.69 -48.31 -13.39
N PRO A 109 9.03 -47.98 -14.65
CA PRO A 109 8.39 -48.62 -15.79
C PRO A 109 9.37 -49.60 -16.44
N MET A 110 8.94 -50.86 -16.45
CA MET A 110 9.40 -51.92 -17.34
C MET A 110 9.50 -51.42 -18.78
N LEU A 111 10.65 -51.64 -19.42
CA LEU A 111 10.80 -51.53 -20.87
C LEU A 111 10.61 -52.93 -21.47
N THR A 112 9.53 -53.08 -22.25
CA THR A 112 9.25 -54.23 -23.12
C THR A 112 10.00 -54.08 -24.43
N ALA A 113 10.78 -55.10 -24.81
CA ALA A 113 10.85 -55.74 -26.15
C ALA A 113 12.12 -56.60 -26.26
#